data_AF-A0A1W1HRI0-F1
#
_entry.id   AF-A0A1W1HRI0-F1
#
_cell.length_a   1.000
_cell.length_b   1.000
_cell.length_c   1.000
_cell.angle_alpha   90.00
_cell.angle_beta   90.00
_cell.angle_gamma   90.00
#
_symmetry.space_group_name_H-M   'P 1'
#
loop_
_entity.id
_entity.type
_entity.pdbx_description
1 polymer ?
#
loop_
_entity_poly.entity_id
_entity_poly.type
_entity_poly.pdbx_seq_one_letter_code
_entity_poly.pdbx_strand_id
1 'polypeptide(L)'
;MDADESTGPTSQTPAAPLPCVGAPPPPHAYDPGFSRAITWLSAVVLSASIAVVAWLSFDVPRVDRVPDAERALSHMVGRLMDQEDGLKTLPVWEQFLYEATMGSDANDREQAIEWYRELAEESSDPSVDLHLAILEAESGYLPAVQQKMARWVRQGEPYPTFARLLQAGYVDPRVPPASGFELQAYLAEQSVSGWFYSRLATRIAERAGDRPLLVTIETSLQQRVEALLWRSRAFALLELTLMIVGLFVLVLWVRRGQGTAMFRVGSAELPPLWAGRLGAGVLLRGGAVGALLTVAFLYVAGDYPSLRVVAVPLSNLPLLALAYYHLLRPQRQTFWRGFGLRIEPRHLGQLGLAVLAVVAAGLVGEWVLGRIAEPLNLISHWTEWFDADLVWGSSPTLMVSLMEYVFFAPVFEELAFRGLLFGVFRRRFQWGVAAMLSAALFALAHGYGLIGFLSVFWSGVIWAWAYERTGSLWPGMIGHAINNLLVCLSVMALLRA
;
A
#
# COMPACT_ATOMS: atom_id res chain seq x y z
N MET A 1 84.85 -34.17 1.02
CA MET A 1 84.22 -33.21 1.94
C MET A 1 83.10 -32.61 1.11
N ASP A 2 81.91 -33.14 1.35
CA ASP A 2 80.75 -33.06 0.47
C ASP A 2 80.19 -31.64 0.39
N ALA A 3 79.74 -31.26 -0.81
CA ALA A 3 79.03 -30.02 -1.08
C ALA A 3 77.52 -30.29 -0.96
N ASP A 4 76.87 -29.53 -0.09
CA ASP A 4 75.45 -29.64 0.27
C ASP A 4 74.55 -28.84 -0.70
N GLU A 5 73.39 -29.40 -0.98
CA GLU A 5 72.32 -28.88 -1.85
C GLU A 5 71.36 -27.94 -1.09
N SER A 6 70.61 -27.14 -1.87
CA SER A 6 69.32 -26.49 -1.53
C SER A 6 69.42 -25.17 -0.71
N THR A 7 68.80 -24.06 -1.10
CA THR A 7 67.37 -23.83 -1.33
C THR A 7 67.12 -22.45 -1.97
N GLY A 8 66.20 -22.37 -2.94
CA GLY A 8 65.75 -21.12 -3.57
C GLY A 8 64.75 -20.32 -2.73
N PRO A 9 64.44 -19.07 -3.12
CA PRO A 9 63.57 -18.19 -2.34
C PRO A 9 62.10 -18.64 -2.43
N THR A 10 61.52 -18.95 -1.27
CA THR A 10 60.09 -19.26 -1.13
C THR A 10 59.24 -18.01 -1.37
N SER A 11 58.36 -18.10 -2.38
CA SER A 11 57.31 -17.14 -2.64
C SER A 11 56.33 -17.07 -1.45
N GLN A 12 56.27 -15.91 -0.79
CA GLN A 12 55.29 -15.63 0.25
C GLN A 12 53.88 -15.57 -0.37
N THR A 13 53.03 -16.51 0.02
CA THR A 13 51.57 -16.43 -0.20
C THR A 13 51.04 -15.20 0.55
N PRO A 14 50.20 -14.33 -0.05
CA PRO A 14 49.68 -13.19 0.68
C PRO A 14 48.81 -13.68 1.84
N ALA A 15 49.17 -13.26 3.06
CA ALA A 15 48.44 -13.55 4.27
C ALA A 15 46.99 -13.07 4.13
N ALA A 16 46.04 -13.97 4.38
CA ALA A 16 44.63 -13.62 4.43
C ALA A 16 44.42 -12.50 5.47
N PRO A 17 43.61 -11.47 5.18
CA PRO A 17 43.35 -10.40 6.13
C PRO A 17 42.79 -10.98 7.43
N LEU A 18 43.34 -10.53 8.57
CA LEU A 18 42.91 -10.93 9.90
C LEU A 18 41.38 -10.73 10.03
N PRO A 19 40.62 -11.74 10.49
CA PRO A 19 39.18 -11.60 10.64
C PRO A 19 38.87 -10.50 11.66
N CYS A 20 38.03 -9.54 11.27
CA CYS A 20 37.51 -8.51 12.18
C CYS A 20 36.89 -9.20 13.41
N VAL A 21 37.32 -8.79 14.61
CA VAL A 21 36.82 -9.31 15.89
C VAL A 21 35.29 -9.19 15.90
N GLY A 22 34.58 -10.33 15.96
CA GLY A 22 33.11 -10.40 15.96
C GLY A 22 32.46 -10.86 14.64
N ALA A 23 33.21 -11.16 13.57
CA ALA A 23 32.64 -11.73 12.35
C ALA A 23 32.21 -13.20 12.57
N PRO A 24 31.02 -13.62 12.10
CA PRO A 24 30.58 -15.01 12.19
C PRO A 24 31.56 -15.95 11.45
N PRO A 25 31.64 -17.23 11.85
CA PRO A 25 32.58 -18.18 11.24
C PRO A 25 32.39 -18.23 9.71
N PRO A 26 33.48 -18.46 8.94
CA PRO A 26 33.38 -18.53 7.50
C PRO A 26 32.39 -19.64 7.10
N PRO A 27 31.52 -19.39 6.08
CA PRO A 27 30.58 -20.37 5.58
C PRO A 27 31.25 -21.72 5.35
N HIS A 28 30.54 -22.82 5.61
CA HIS A 28 30.97 -24.08 5.02
C HIS A 28 31.04 -23.92 3.50
N ALA A 29 32.20 -24.26 2.94
CA ALA A 29 32.44 -24.20 1.50
C ALA A 29 31.45 -25.16 0.81
N TYR A 30 30.49 -24.57 0.09
CA TYR A 30 29.49 -25.29 -0.68
C TYR A 30 29.39 -24.64 -2.05
N ASP A 31 29.55 -25.44 -3.09
CA ASP A 31 29.38 -25.02 -4.48
C ASP A 31 28.43 -26.02 -5.17
N PRO A 32 27.19 -25.61 -5.51
CA PRO A 32 26.25 -26.47 -6.23
C PRO A 32 26.57 -26.61 -7.72
N GLY A 33 27.59 -25.92 -8.25
CA GLY A 33 27.91 -25.97 -9.67
C GLY A 33 26.87 -25.27 -10.55
N PHE A 34 26.27 -24.18 -10.06
CA PHE A 34 25.26 -23.43 -10.83
C PHE A 34 25.81 -22.96 -12.18
N SER A 35 25.21 -23.48 -13.27
CA SER A 35 25.48 -23.01 -14.63
C SER A 35 25.32 -21.49 -14.77
N ARG A 36 26.39 -20.81 -15.21
CA ARG A 36 26.38 -19.36 -15.45
C ARG A 36 25.35 -18.98 -16.52
N ALA A 37 25.19 -19.79 -17.55
CA ALA A 37 24.24 -19.55 -18.63
C ALA A 37 22.80 -19.56 -18.11
N ILE A 38 22.43 -20.55 -17.29
CA ILE A 38 21.09 -20.63 -16.70
C ILE A 38 20.86 -19.45 -15.75
N THR A 39 21.85 -19.08 -14.93
CA THR A 39 21.70 -17.92 -14.02
C THR A 39 21.52 -16.62 -14.78
N TRP A 40 22.24 -16.42 -15.89
CA TRP A 40 22.04 -15.27 -16.78
C TRP A 40 20.66 -15.27 -17.43
N LEU A 41 20.21 -16.41 -17.94
CA LEU A 41 18.87 -16.55 -18.51
C LEU A 41 17.80 -16.23 -17.46
N SER A 42 17.92 -16.75 -16.24
CA SER A 42 17.02 -16.43 -15.14
C SER A 42 17.03 -14.94 -14.79
N ALA A 43 18.20 -14.30 -14.80
CA ALA A 43 18.29 -12.85 -14.59
C ALA A 43 17.54 -12.08 -15.68
N VAL A 44 17.73 -12.44 -16.95
CA VAL A 44 17.01 -11.83 -18.08
C VAL A 44 15.51 -12.02 -17.93
N VAL A 45 15.04 -13.25 -17.63
CA VAL A 45 13.62 -13.53 -17.43
C VAL A 45 13.05 -12.69 -16.28
N LEU A 46 13.69 -12.69 -15.11
CA LEU A 46 13.23 -11.93 -13.96
C LEU A 46 13.20 -10.42 -14.23
N SER A 47 14.26 -9.87 -14.83
CA SER A 47 14.32 -8.47 -15.20
C SER A 47 13.27 -8.11 -16.26
N ALA A 48 13.05 -8.98 -17.25
CA ALA A 48 11.99 -8.78 -18.24
C ALA A 48 10.60 -8.80 -17.60
N SER A 49 10.33 -9.72 -16.68
CA SER A 49 9.06 -9.75 -15.94
C SER A 49 8.83 -8.48 -15.13
N ILE A 50 9.85 -8.00 -14.40
CA ILE A 50 9.77 -6.73 -13.66
C ILE A 50 9.55 -5.56 -14.62
N ALA A 51 10.24 -5.53 -15.77
CA ALA A 51 10.09 -4.49 -16.77
C ALA A 51 8.70 -4.49 -17.41
N VAL A 52 8.11 -5.67 -17.66
CA VAL A 52 6.73 -5.79 -18.17
C VAL A 52 5.73 -5.26 -17.15
N VAL A 53 5.86 -5.64 -15.88
CA VAL A 53 4.99 -5.11 -14.81
C VAL A 53 5.14 -3.59 -14.71
N ALA A 54 6.37 -3.08 -14.69
CA ALA A 54 6.62 -1.65 -14.66
C ALA A 54 6.03 -0.93 -15.89
N TRP A 55 6.19 -1.50 -17.09
CA TRP A 55 5.64 -0.94 -18.32
C TRP A 55 4.11 -0.91 -18.31
N LEU A 56 3.45 -2.00 -17.91
CA LEU A 56 2.00 -2.03 -17.71
C LEU A 56 1.55 -0.98 -16.69
N SER A 57 2.37 -0.71 -15.66
CA SER A 57 2.12 0.34 -14.67
C SER A 57 2.29 1.77 -15.17
N PHE A 58 2.90 2.01 -16.35
CA PHE A 58 3.07 3.34 -16.94
C PHE A 58 2.25 3.57 -18.21
N ASP A 59 2.04 2.54 -19.04
CA ASP A 59 1.46 2.67 -20.39
C ASP A 59 -0.07 2.55 -20.40
N VAL A 60 -0.65 1.72 -19.53
CA VAL A 60 -2.11 1.57 -19.41
C VAL A 60 -2.65 2.72 -18.57
N PRO A 61 -3.66 3.50 -19.01
CA PRO A 61 -4.30 4.51 -18.16
C PRO A 61 -4.67 3.93 -16.79
N ARG A 62 -4.46 4.69 -15.71
CA ARG A 62 -4.62 4.18 -14.34
C ARG A 62 -6.07 3.77 -14.08
N VAL A 63 -7.00 4.52 -14.64
CA VAL A 63 -8.44 4.34 -14.54
C VAL A 63 -8.89 3.01 -15.16
N ASP A 64 -8.33 2.62 -16.31
CA ASP A 64 -8.66 1.37 -17.02
C ASP A 64 -8.30 0.10 -16.23
N ARG A 65 -7.47 0.23 -15.18
CA ARG A 65 -7.07 -0.89 -14.32
C ARG A 65 -8.12 -1.20 -13.26
N VAL A 66 -9.07 -0.30 -13.02
CA VAL A 66 -10.11 -0.46 -12.01
C VAL A 66 -11.39 -0.92 -12.70
N PRO A 67 -11.93 -2.11 -12.36
CA PRO A 67 -13.24 -2.53 -12.85
C PRO A 67 -14.33 -1.55 -12.42
N ASP A 68 -15.21 -1.16 -13.35
CA ASP A 68 -16.29 -0.18 -13.13
C ASP A 68 -15.78 1.13 -12.49
N ALA A 69 -14.76 1.76 -13.11
CA ALA A 69 -14.09 2.94 -12.58
C ALA A 69 -15.05 4.11 -12.28
N GLU A 70 -16.13 4.26 -13.05
CA GLU A 70 -17.17 5.28 -12.85
C GLU A 70 -17.90 5.07 -11.52
N ARG A 71 -18.23 3.81 -11.21
CA ARG A 71 -18.87 3.45 -9.95
C ARG A 71 -17.89 3.57 -8.79
N ALA A 72 -16.63 3.18 -8.99
CA ALA A 72 -15.59 3.26 -7.97
C ALA A 72 -15.33 4.71 -7.56
N LEU A 73 -15.10 5.58 -8.54
CA LEU A 73 -14.81 7.00 -8.30
C LEU A 73 -16.02 7.73 -7.69
N SER A 74 -17.24 7.49 -8.18
CA SER A 74 -18.44 8.11 -7.61
C SER A 74 -18.71 7.71 -6.16
N HIS A 75 -18.54 6.43 -5.83
CA HIS A 75 -18.69 5.95 -4.47
C HIS A 75 -17.60 6.52 -3.55
N MET A 76 -16.35 6.51 -4.00
CA MET A 76 -15.21 6.98 -3.24
C MET A 76 -15.26 8.48 -2.98
N VAL A 77 -15.42 9.28 -4.04
CA VAL A 77 -15.55 10.75 -3.90
C VAL A 77 -16.79 11.08 -3.07
N GLY A 78 -17.90 10.35 -3.24
CA GLY A 78 -19.08 10.55 -2.43
C GLY A 78 -18.81 10.38 -0.92
N ARG A 79 -18.06 9.34 -0.54
CA ARG A 79 -17.67 9.11 0.86
C ARG A 79 -16.67 10.14 1.39
N LEU A 80 -15.71 10.55 0.57
CA LEU A 80 -14.75 11.60 0.91
C LEU A 80 -15.47 12.93 1.16
N MET A 81 -16.40 13.32 0.28
CA MET A 81 -17.17 14.55 0.45
C MET A 81 -18.12 14.50 1.65
N ASP A 82 -18.76 13.35 1.94
CA ASP A 82 -19.55 13.17 3.16
C ASP A 82 -18.67 13.29 4.43
N GLN A 83 -17.43 12.78 4.38
CA GLN A 83 -16.47 12.93 5.47
C GLN A 83 -16.06 14.39 5.67
N GLU A 84 -15.66 15.07 4.59
CA GLU A 84 -15.26 16.48 4.59
C GLU A 84 -16.39 17.37 5.17
N ASP A 85 -17.62 17.22 4.67
CA ASP A 85 -18.77 17.98 5.16
C ASP A 85 -19.08 17.66 6.62
N GLY A 86 -18.89 16.42 7.05
CA GLY A 86 -19.04 16.01 8.45
C GLY A 86 -17.98 16.61 9.37
N LEU A 87 -16.72 16.62 8.96
CA LEU A 87 -15.60 17.18 9.73
C LEU A 87 -15.82 18.67 10.03
N LYS A 88 -16.36 19.42 9.08
CA LYS A 88 -16.71 20.85 9.26
C LYS A 88 -17.72 21.11 10.37
N THR A 89 -18.53 20.12 10.73
CA THR A 89 -19.51 20.23 11.83
C THR A 89 -18.92 19.94 13.22
N LEU A 90 -17.70 19.39 13.28
CA LEU A 90 -17.05 19.01 14.53
C LEU A 90 -16.48 20.21 15.29
N PRO A 91 -16.22 20.08 16.60
CA PRO A 91 -15.46 21.06 17.36
C PRO A 91 -14.07 21.30 16.75
N VAL A 92 -13.55 22.53 16.82
CA VAL A 92 -12.25 22.94 16.24
C VAL A 92 -11.09 22.04 16.69
N TRP A 93 -11.11 21.56 17.93
CA TRP A 93 -10.06 20.67 18.44
C TRP A 93 -10.10 19.28 17.79
N GLU A 94 -11.29 18.78 17.41
CA GLU A 94 -11.44 17.52 16.67
C GLU A 94 -11.00 17.71 15.23
N GLN A 95 -11.39 18.82 14.58
CA GLN A 95 -10.93 19.17 13.24
C GLN A 95 -9.41 19.19 13.17
N PHE A 96 -8.75 19.86 14.12
CA PHE A 96 -7.29 19.87 14.22
C PHE A 96 -6.69 18.46 14.40
N LEU A 97 -7.32 17.61 15.20
CA LEU A 97 -6.86 16.22 15.38
C LEU A 97 -6.93 15.45 14.07
N TYR A 98 -8.02 15.59 13.31
CA TYR A 98 -8.18 14.96 12.01
C TYR A 98 -7.19 15.48 10.98
N GLU A 99 -7.04 16.79 10.87
CA GLU A 99 -6.02 17.41 10.00
C GLU A 99 -4.62 16.91 10.35
N ALA A 100 -4.32 16.77 11.65
CA ALA A 100 -3.04 16.24 12.09
C ALA A 100 -2.86 14.78 11.67
N THR A 101 -3.84 13.90 11.89
CA THR A 101 -3.68 12.45 11.66
C THR A 101 -3.89 12.02 10.20
N MET A 102 -4.90 12.58 9.52
CA MET A 102 -5.33 12.18 8.18
C MET A 102 -4.87 13.14 7.07
N GLY A 103 -4.37 14.33 7.42
CA GLY A 103 -4.03 15.40 6.47
C GLY A 103 -5.15 16.43 6.32
N SER A 104 -4.86 17.59 5.72
CA SER A 104 -5.86 18.64 5.54
C SER A 104 -6.71 18.39 4.30
N ASP A 105 -8.02 18.57 4.47
CA ASP A 105 -9.03 18.42 3.42
C ASP A 105 -8.96 19.53 2.34
N ALA A 106 -8.00 20.46 2.45
CA ALA A 106 -7.97 21.70 1.68
C ALA A 106 -7.90 21.49 0.15
N ASN A 107 -7.44 20.31 -0.29
CA ASN A 107 -7.30 19.95 -1.70
C ASN A 107 -8.18 18.76 -2.14
N ASP A 108 -8.99 18.14 -1.25
CA ASP A 108 -9.72 16.90 -1.59
C ASP A 108 -10.74 17.12 -2.71
N ARG A 109 -11.39 18.27 -2.72
CA ARG A 109 -12.39 18.62 -3.75
C ARG A 109 -11.76 18.97 -5.09
N GLU A 110 -10.64 19.69 -5.08
CA GLU A 110 -9.89 20.00 -6.30
C GLU A 110 -9.29 18.73 -6.91
N GLN A 111 -8.76 17.85 -6.05
CA GLN A 111 -8.27 16.54 -6.46
C GLN A 111 -9.40 15.66 -7.02
N ALA A 112 -10.58 15.65 -6.39
CA ALA A 112 -11.73 14.93 -6.93
C ALA A 112 -12.12 15.45 -8.33
N ILE A 113 -12.08 16.77 -8.54
CA ILE A 113 -12.30 17.37 -9.87
C ILE A 113 -11.26 16.88 -10.89
N GLU A 114 -9.99 16.81 -10.52
CA GLU A 114 -8.94 16.30 -11.40
C GLU A 114 -9.16 14.82 -11.77
N TRP A 115 -9.48 13.96 -10.80
CA TRP A 115 -9.80 12.56 -11.06
C TRP A 115 -11.00 12.39 -12.00
N TYR A 116 -12.04 13.22 -11.83
CA TYR A 116 -13.19 13.20 -12.73
C TYR A 116 -12.88 13.74 -14.12
N ARG A 117 -11.96 14.70 -14.26
CA ARG A 117 -11.49 15.17 -15.57
C ARG A 117 -10.73 14.07 -16.30
N GLU A 118 -9.83 13.37 -15.61
CA GLU A 118 -9.12 12.20 -16.17
C GLU A 118 -10.11 11.11 -16.59
N LEU A 119 -11.07 10.75 -15.72
CA LEU A 119 -12.09 9.76 -16.06
C LEU A 119 -12.98 10.19 -17.23
N ALA A 120 -13.30 11.48 -17.37
CA ALA A 120 -14.12 11.99 -18.47
C ALA A 120 -13.41 11.97 -19.84
N GLU A 121 -12.07 11.88 -19.86
CA GLU A 121 -11.31 11.71 -21.10
C GLU A 121 -11.39 10.28 -21.64
N GLU A 122 -11.56 9.29 -20.76
CA GLU A 122 -11.56 7.85 -21.09
C GLU A 122 -12.97 7.23 -21.10
N SER A 123 -13.88 7.68 -20.24
CA SER A 123 -15.24 7.13 -20.11
C SER A 123 -16.26 7.86 -20.96
N SER A 124 -17.16 7.09 -21.58
CA SER A 124 -18.32 7.62 -22.30
C SER A 124 -19.60 7.69 -21.46
N ASP A 125 -19.55 7.35 -20.17
CA ASP A 125 -20.72 7.37 -19.29
C ASP A 125 -21.14 8.84 -18.98
N PRO A 126 -22.35 9.26 -19.37
CA PRO A 126 -22.82 10.62 -19.13
C PRO A 126 -22.87 11.03 -17.65
N SER A 127 -22.96 10.07 -16.72
CA SER A 127 -23.01 10.35 -15.29
C SER A 127 -21.69 10.92 -14.76
N VAL A 128 -20.55 10.58 -15.37
CA VAL A 128 -19.23 11.16 -15.05
C VAL A 128 -19.25 12.67 -15.25
N ASP A 129 -19.81 13.10 -16.38
CA ASP A 129 -19.97 14.50 -16.75
C ASP A 129 -20.86 15.26 -15.75
N LEU A 130 -21.96 14.63 -15.29
CA LEU A 130 -22.84 15.20 -14.27
C LEU A 130 -22.14 15.34 -12.91
N HIS A 131 -21.44 14.30 -12.45
CA HIS A 131 -20.69 14.33 -11.19
C HIS A 131 -19.61 15.42 -11.20
N LEU A 132 -18.85 15.53 -12.30
CA LEU A 132 -17.86 16.59 -12.48
C LEU A 132 -18.50 17.99 -12.40
N ALA A 133 -19.63 18.19 -13.08
CA ALA A 133 -20.34 19.47 -13.05
C ALA A 133 -20.87 19.83 -11.65
N ILE A 134 -21.32 18.84 -10.87
CA ILE A 134 -21.73 19.04 -9.46
C ILE A 134 -20.54 19.49 -8.61
N LEU A 135 -19.38 18.84 -8.73
CA LEU A 135 -18.16 19.23 -8.00
C LEU A 135 -17.69 20.64 -8.38
N GLU A 136 -17.66 20.94 -9.67
CA GLU A 136 -17.29 22.27 -10.17
C GLU A 136 -18.24 23.36 -9.67
N ALA A 137 -19.56 23.09 -9.64
CA ALA A 137 -20.56 24.02 -9.15
C ALA A 137 -20.40 24.30 -7.64
N GLU A 138 -20.21 23.25 -6.84
CA GLU A 138 -19.96 23.37 -5.40
C GLU A 138 -18.61 24.01 -5.06
N SER A 139 -17.64 23.94 -5.97
CA SER A 139 -16.35 24.63 -5.85
C SER A 139 -16.38 26.09 -6.34
N GLY A 140 -17.53 26.59 -6.77
CA GLY A 140 -17.70 27.99 -7.21
C GLY A 140 -17.38 28.25 -8.70
N TYR A 141 -17.09 27.23 -9.50
CA TYR A 141 -16.84 27.36 -10.95
C TYR A 141 -18.13 27.48 -11.78
N LEU A 142 -19.14 28.19 -11.27
CA LEU A 142 -20.47 28.30 -11.90
C LEU A 142 -20.46 28.80 -13.36
N PRO A 143 -19.63 29.80 -13.77
CA PRO A 143 -19.58 30.23 -15.16
C PRO A 143 -19.18 29.11 -16.14
N ALA A 144 -18.25 28.24 -15.73
CA ALA A 144 -17.82 27.10 -16.54
C ALA A 144 -18.94 26.05 -16.65
N VAL A 145 -19.64 25.79 -15.55
CA VAL A 145 -20.80 24.87 -15.51
C VAL A 145 -21.92 25.37 -16.41
N GLN A 146 -22.24 26.68 -16.40
CA GLN A 146 -23.24 27.26 -17.30
C GLN A 146 -22.88 27.10 -18.79
N GLN A 147 -21.60 27.23 -19.15
CA GLN A 147 -21.15 26.97 -20.51
C GLN A 147 -21.28 25.49 -20.90
N LYS A 148 -20.98 24.56 -19.99
CA LYS A 148 -21.23 23.11 -20.19
C LYS A 148 -22.72 22.85 -20.42
N MET A 149 -23.59 23.36 -19.55
CA MET A 149 -25.04 23.21 -19.67
C MET A 149 -25.56 23.74 -21.02
N ALA A 150 -25.09 24.90 -21.47
CA ALA A 150 -25.48 25.45 -22.77
C ALA A 150 -25.09 24.56 -23.95
N ARG A 151 -24.03 23.74 -23.83
CA ARG A 151 -23.67 22.71 -24.82
C ARG A 151 -24.55 21.48 -24.70
N TRP A 152 -24.80 21.00 -23.48
CA TRP A 152 -25.63 19.82 -23.18
C TRP A 152 -27.08 19.93 -23.66
N VAL A 153 -27.66 21.13 -23.65
CA VAL A 153 -29.01 21.36 -24.22
C VAL A 153 -29.10 21.01 -25.72
N ARG A 154 -27.98 21.07 -26.45
CA ARG A 154 -27.92 20.72 -27.89
C ARG A 154 -27.51 19.26 -28.13
N GLN A 155 -27.23 18.48 -27.09
CA GLN A 155 -26.85 17.08 -27.18
C GLN A 155 -28.07 16.16 -27.00
N GLY A 156 -27.92 14.86 -27.29
CA GLY A 156 -28.95 13.86 -27.03
C GLY A 156 -29.15 13.59 -25.53
N GLU A 157 -30.24 12.89 -25.18
CA GLU A 157 -30.44 12.43 -23.79
C GLU A 157 -29.24 11.60 -23.29
N PRO A 158 -28.84 11.70 -22.00
CA PRO A 158 -29.53 12.39 -20.89
C PRO A 158 -29.12 13.88 -20.67
N TYR A 159 -28.26 14.43 -21.52
CA TYR A 159 -27.60 15.73 -21.30
C TYR A 159 -28.56 16.94 -21.12
N PRO A 160 -29.64 17.10 -21.90
CA PRO A 160 -30.60 18.18 -21.68
C PRO A 160 -31.25 18.13 -20.30
N THR A 161 -31.51 16.93 -19.77
CA THR A 161 -32.10 16.76 -18.45
C THR A 161 -31.09 17.03 -17.33
N PHE A 162 -29.82 16.66 -17.51
CA PHE A 162 -28.74 17.07 -16.62
C PHE A 162 -28.57 18.59 -16.56
N ALA A 163 -28.68 19.28 -17.70
CA ALA A 163 -28.67 20.73 -17.73
C ALA A 163 -29.86 21.32 -16.95
N ARG A 164 -31.07 20.74 -17.03
CA ARG A 164 -32.22 21.18 -16.22
C ARG A 164 -32.00 20.98 -14.73
N LEU A 165 -31.43 19.85 -14.32
CA LEU A 165 -31.08 19.58 -12.93
C LEU A 165 -30.09 20.61 -12.37
N LEU A 166 -29.00 20.87 -13.10
CA LEU A 166 -27.99 21.86 -12.71
C LEU A 166 -28.53 23.29 -12.73
N GLN A 167 -29.41 23.61 -13.68
CA GLN A 167 -30.09 24.91 -13.74
C GLN A 167 -30.92 25.13 -12.48
N ALA A 168 -31.79 24.18 -12.14
CA ALA A 168 -32.63 24.25 -10.95
C ALA A 168 -31.79 24.26 -9.65
N GLY A 169 -30.76 23.43 -9.57
CA GLY A 169 -29.93 23.26 -8.37
C GLY A 169 -28.88 24.34 -8.14
N TYR A 170 -28.32 24.97 -9.18
CA TYR A 170 -27.23 25.94 -9.04
C TYR A 170 -27.49 27.34 -9.59
N VAL A 171 -28.33 27.49 -10.62
CA VAL A 171 -28.49 28.78 -11.30
C VAL A 171 -29.78 29.52 -10.92
N ASP A 172 -30.92 28.82 -10.90
CA ASP A 172 -32.22 29.46 -10.68
C ASP A 172 -32.38 29.94 -9.23
N PRO A 173 -32.84 31.18 -9.00
CA PRO A 173 -33.06 31.67 -7.64
C PRO A 173 -34.27 31.00 -6.96
N ARG A 174 -35.24 30.55 -7.74
CA ARG A 174 -36.44 29.83 -7.30
C ARG A 174 -36.90 28.86 -8.38
N VAL A 175 -37.40 27.70 -7.96
CA VAL A 175 -37.91 26.65 -8.84
C VAL A 175 -39.40 26.44 -8.53
N PRO A 176 -40.30 26.39 -9.54
CA PRO A 176 -41.71 26.06 -9.29
C PRO A 176 -41.86 24.68 -8.63
N PRO A 177 -42.74 24.50 -7.62
CA PRO A 177 -42.85 23.23 -6.91
C PRO A 177 -43.13 22.01 -7.80
N ALA A 178 -43.95 22.17 -8.85
CA ALA A 178 -44.23 21.10 -9.81
C ALA A 178 -42.97 20.65 -10.58
N SER A 179 -42.18 21.61 -11.07
CA SER A 179 -40.91 21.34 -11.74
C SER A 179 -39.86 20.76 -10.78
N GLY A 180 -39.84 21.25 -9.53
CA GLY A 180 -39.00 20.70 -8.48
C GLY A 180 -39.31 19.22 -8.23
N PHE A 181 -40.60 18.87 -8.12
CA PHE A 181 -41.03 17.49 -7.93
C PHE A 181 -40.64 16.57 -9.11
N GLU A 182 -40.85 17.03 -10.35
CA GLU A 182 -40.46 16.27 -11.56
C GLU A 182 -38.94 16.01 -11.58
N LEU A 183 -38.14 17.03 -11.30
CA LEU A 183 -36.68 16.92 -11.29
C LEU A 183 -36.17 16.02 -10.15
N GLN A 184 -36.81 16.06 -8.98
CA GLN A 184 -36.48 15.15 -7.87
C GLN A 184 -36.83 13.70 -8.20
N ALA A 185 -38.00 13.46 -8.80
CA ALA A 185 -38.39 12.12 -9.25
C ALA A 185 -37.41 11.58 -10.28
N TYR A 186 -37.04 12.40 -11.27
CA TYR A 186 -36.02 12.02 -12.25
C TYR A 186 -34.67 11.72 -11.59
N LEU A 187 -34.21 12.59 -10.67
CA LEU A 187 -32.94 12.42 -9.97
C LEU A 187 -32.91 11.12 -9.15
N ALA A 188 -34.03 10.73 -8.54
CA ALA A 188 -34.17 9.48 -7.79
C ALA A 188 -34.13 8.22 -8.68
N GLU A 189 -34.42 8.34 -9.97
CA GLU A 189 -34.35 7.25 -10.95
C GLU A 189 -32.97 7.14 -11.62
N GLN A 190 -32.09 8.14 -11.48
CA GLN A 190 -30.74 8.11 -12.05
C GLN A 190 -29.77 7.28 -11.21
N SER A 191 -28.64 6.90 -11.82
CA SER A 191 -27.51 6.22 -11.15
C SER A 191 -26.70 7.12 -10.19
N VAL A 192 -27.17 8.34 -9.91
CA VAL A 192 -26.53 9.27 -8.98
C VAL A 192 -26.85 8.85 -7.55
N SER A 193 -25.83 8.70 -6.70
CA SER A 193 -26.00 8.21 -5.33
C SER A 193 -25.10 8.94 -4.33
N GLY A 194 -25.31 8.65 -3.04
CA GLY A 194 -24.49 9.21 -1.95
C GLY A 194 -24.51 10.74 -1.90
N TRP A 195 -23.33 11.32 -1.70
CA TRP A 195 -23.15 12.77 -1.57
C TRP A 195 -23.66 13.55 -2.78
N PHE A 196 -23.41 13.09 -4.01
CA PHE A 196 -23.85 13.77 -5.23
C PHE A 196 -25.37 13.90 -5.30
N TYR A 197 -26.08 12.81 -5.00
CA TYR A 197 -27.54 12.80 -4.92
C TYR A 197 -28.02 13.74 -3.82
N SER A 198 -27.51 13.55 -2.59
CA SER A 198 -27.91 14.36 -1.44
C SER A 198 -27.73 15.85 -1.72
N ARG A 199 -26.61 16.23 -2.34
CA ARG A 199 -26.30 17.64 -2.57
C ARG A 199 -27.23 18.27 -3.59
N LEU A 200 -27.38 17.65 -4.76
CA LEU A 200 -28.24 18.17 -5.81
C LEU A 200 -29.72 18.18 -5.39
N ALA A 201 -30.17 17.13 -4.70
CA ALA A 201 -31.52 17.04 -4.16
C ALA A 201 -31.79 18.13 -3.11
N THR A 202 -30.86 18.39 -2.18
CA THR A 202 -30.98 19.48 -1.21
C THR A 202 -31.12 20.83 -1.92
N ARG A 203 -30.24 21.13 -2.89
CA ARG A 203 -30.27 22.40 -3.62
C ARG A 203 -31.59 22.65 -4.37
N ILE A 204 -32.11 21.61 -5.05
CA ILE A 204 -33.39 21.70 -5.75
C ILE A 204 -34.55 21.88 -4.76
N ALA A 205 -34.55 21.14 -3.65
CA ALA A 205 -35.59 21.23 -2.63
C ALA A 205 -35.60 22.60 -1.91
N GLU A 206 -34.42 23.17 -1.61
CA GLU A 206 -34.28 24.53 -1.06
C GLU A 206 -34.96 25.58 -1.94
N ARG A 207 -34.73 25.49 -3.26
CA ARG A 207 -35.23 26.45 -4.24
C ARG A 207 -36.68 26.23 -4.64
N ALA A 208 -37.17 25.00 -4.51
CA ALA A 208 -38.58 24.65 -4.65
C ALA A 208 -39.41 24.94 -3.38
N GLY A 209 -38.76 25.14 -2.24
CA GLY A 209 -39.41 25.35 -0.94
C GLY A 209 -39.98 24.08 -0.31
N ASP A 210 -39.48 22.90 -0.70
CA ASP A 210 -39.95 21.59 -0.21
C ASP A 210 -39.31 21.23 1.14
N ARG A 211 -39.86 21.79 2.22
CA ARG A 211 -39.36 21.55 3.58
C ARG A 211 -39.44 20.09 4.03
N PRO A 212 -40.54 19.34 3.77
CA PRO A 212 -40.59 17.92 4.14
C PRO A 212 -39.45 17.11 3.53
N LEU A 213 -39.18 17.30 2.23
CA LEU A 213 -38.10 16.59 1.54
C LEU A 213 -36.73 16.97 2.09
N LEU A 214 -36.50 18.26 2.38
CA LEU A 214 -35.23 18.73 2.99
C LEU A 214 -34.95 18.01 4.31
N VAL A 215 -35.94 17.94 5.20
CA VAL A 215 -35.77 17.26 6.49
C VAL A 215 -35.44 15.78 6.29
N THR A 216 -36.08 15.12 5.33
CA THR A 216 -35.78 13.71 5.00
C THR A 216 -34.34 13.54 4.49
N ILE A 217 -33.88 14.40 3.58
CA ILE A 217 -32.53 14.32 3.02
C ILE A 217 -31.49 14.63 4.11
N GLU A 218 -31.68 15.70 4.88
CA GLU A 218 -30.78 16.09 5.98
C GLU A 218 -30.67 15.01 7.04
N THR A 219 -31.79 14.39 7.45
CA THR A 219 -31.78 13.30 8.44
C THR A 219 -31.00 12.09 7.92
N SER A 220 -31.18 11.73 6.64
CA SER A 220 -30.44 10.62 6.02
C SER A 220 -28.95 10.92 5.89
N LEU A 221 -28.60 12.16 5.53
CA LEU A 221 -27.21 12.62 5.44
C LEU A 221 -26.54 12.59 6.81
N GLN A 222 -27.18 13.12 7.86
CA GLN A 222 -26.66 13.10 9.22
C GLN A 222 -26.37 11.69 9.72
N GLN A 223 -27.30 10.74 9.55
CA GLN A 223 -27.07 9.34 9.96
C GLN A 223 -25.86 8.71 9.26
N ARG A 224 -25.69 8.98 7.97
CA ARG A 224 -24.57 8.45 7.17
C ARG A 224 -23.24 9.06 7.61
N VAL A 225 -23.21 10.38 7.82
CA VAL A 225 -22.04 11.13 8.25
C VAL A 225 -21.64 10.74 9.68
N GLU A 226 -22.59 10.64 10.61
CA GLU A 226 -22.30 10.22 12.00
C GLU A 226 -21.67 8.83 12.08
N ALA A 227 -22.19 7.87 11.30
CA ALA A 227 -21.64 6.53 11.24
C ALA A 227 -20.19 6.55 10.69
N LEU A 228 -19.94 7.36 9.67
CA LEU A 228 -18.61 7.52 9.07
C LEU A 228 -17.63 8.16 10.06
N LEU A 229 -18.01 9.28 10.68
CA LEU A 229 -17.20 9.98 11.68
C LEU A 229 -16.89 9.09 12.89
N TRP A 230 -17.84 8.29 13.37
CA TRP A 230 -17.58 7.35 14.47
C TRP A 230 -16.48 6.34 14.11
N ARG A 231 -16.54 5.77 12.90
CA ARG A 231 -15.50 4.84 12.41
C ARG A 231 -14.16 5.58 12.31
N SER A 232 -14.13 6.76 11.71
CA SER A 232 -12.90 7.55 11.57
C SER A 232 -12.30 7.97 12.93
N ARG A 233 -13.13 8.28 13.94
CA ARG A 233 -12.67 8.54 15.32
C ARG A 233 -11.98 7.32 15.92
N ALA A 234 -12.59 6.14 15.76
CA ALA A 234 -12.04 4.89 16.29
C ALA A 234 -10.68 4.57 15.65
N PHE A 235 -10.52 4.76 14.35
CA PHE A 235 -9.24 4.59 13.65
C PHE A 235 -8.18 5.61 14.08
N ALA A 236 -8.52 6.90 14.11
CA ALA A 236 -7.58 7.94 14.53
C ALA A 236 -7.08 7.71 15.97
N LEU A 237 -7.96 7.30 16.90
CA LEU A 237 -7.59 6.96 18.27
C LEU A 237 -6.69 5.72 18.34
N LEU A 238 -6.98 4.69 17.54
CA LEU A 238 -6.16 3.48 17.47
C LEU A 238 -4.75 3.80 16.98
N GLU A 239 -4.63 4.50 15.86
CA GLU A 239 -3.34 4.89 15.27
C GLU A 239 -2.54 5.77 16.22
N LEU A 240 -3.17 6.81 16.78
CA LEU A 240 -2.51 7.70 17.74
C LEU A 240 -2.03 6.93 18.97
N THR A 241 -2.82 5.99 19.48
CA THR A 241 -2.43 5.15 20.62
C THR A 241 -1.25 4.27 20.27
N LEU A 242 -1.27 3.61 19.11
CA LEU A 242 -0.17 2.77 18.63
C LEU A 242 1.11 3.60 18.44
N MET A 243 1.00 4.79 17.84
CA MET A 243 2.11 5.73 17.66
C MET A 243 2.69 6.17 19.01
N ILE A 244 1.88 6.66 19.95
CA ILE A 244 2.36 7.18 21.24
C ILE A 244 3.01 6.06 22.07
N VAL A 245 2.31 4.94 22.23
CA VAL A 245 2.79 3.81 23.04
C VAL A 245 4.04 3.20 22.41
N GLY A 246 4.03 2.95 21.10
CA GLY A 246 5.17 2.36 20.41
C GLY A 246 6.36 3.31 20.29
N LEU A 247 6.15 4.62 20.15
CA LEU A 247 7.23 5.61 20.18
C LEU A 247 7.87 5.68 21.56
N PHE A 248 7.09 5.60 22.64
CA PHE A 248 7.64 5.49 23.99
C PHE A 248 8.54 4.25 24.12
N VAL A 249 8.08 3.09 23.62
CA VAL A 249 8.89 1.86 23.59
C VAL A 249 10.14 2.03 22.73
N LEU A 250 10.03 2.64 21.55
CA LEU A 250 11.14 2.89 20.63
C LEU A 250 12.19 3.85 21.24
N VAL A 251 11.75 4.91 21.91
CA VAL A 251 12.66 5.84 22.61
C VAL A 251 13.37 5.13 23.76
N LEU A 252 12.67 4.30 24.53
CA LEU A 252 13.30 3.47 25.55
C LEU A 252 14.31 2.49 24.94
N TRP A 253 13.99 1.91 23.79
CA TRP A 253 14.89 1.01 23.05
C TRP A 253 16.17 1.74 22.64
N VAL A 254 16.06 2.90 21.99
CA VAL A 254 17.22 3.68 21.54
C VAL A 254 18.04 4.19 22.72
N ARG A 255 17.40 4.73 23.76
CA ARG A 255 18.10 5.29 24.95
C ARG A 255 18.82 4.22 25.77
N ARG A 256 18.31 2.99 25.80
CA ARG A 256 18.97 1.85 26.49
C ARG A 256 19.96 1.09 25.60
N GLY A 257 20.15 1.50 24.34
CA GLY A 257 20.73 0.66 23.29
C GLY A 257 21.96 1.21 22.57
N GLN A 258 23.14 1.13 23.19
CA GLN A 258 24.39 0.78 22.47
C GLN A 258 25.03 -0.54 22.96
N GLY A 259 24.57 -1.13 24.07
CA GLY A 259 25.27 -2.28 24.70
C GLY A 259 24.42 -3.46 25.20
N THR A 260 23.10 -3.51 25.00
CA THR A 260 22.27 -4.58 25.61
C THR A 260 21.57 -5.47 24.58
N ALA A 261 21.70 -6.79 24.76
CA ALA A 261 20.97 -7.85 24.06
C ALA A 261 19.46 -7.89 24.37
N MET A 262 18.91 -6.80 24.94
CA MET A 262 17.58 -6.72 25.55
C MET A 262 16.44 -6.99 24.57
N PHE A 263 16.67 -6.86 23.26
CA PHE A 263 15.66 -7.08 22.22
C PHE A 263 16.14 -8.03 21.11
N ARG A 264 17.21 -8.80 21.33
CA ARG A 264 17.56 -9.90 20.42
C ARG A 264 16.64 -11.08 20.72
N VAL A 265 15.56 -11.20 19.95
CA VAL A 265 14.52 -12.22 20.15
C VAL A 265 14.81 -13.48 19.34
N GLY A 266 15.50 -13.32 18.20
CA GLY A 266 15.83 -14.42 17.30
C GLY A 266 17.32 -14.78 17.27
N SER A 267 17.58 -15.94 16.69
CA SER A 267 18.91 -16.55 16.59
C SER A 267 19.58 -16.34 15.23
N ALA A 268 18.98 -15.56 14.32
CA ALA A 268 19.58 -15.33 13.02
C ALA A 268 20.94 -14.64 13.17
N GLU A 269 21.88 -15.03 12.32
CA GLU A 269 23.20 -14.44 12.23
C GLU A 269 23.26 -13.56 10.98
N LEU A 270 23.61 -12.28 11.17
CA LEU A 270 23.76 -11.29 10.12
C LEU A 270 25.19 -10.72 10.19
N PRO A 271 25.97 -10.75 9.11
CA PRO A 271 25.66 -11.30 7.78
C PRO A 271 25.43 -12.83 7.77
N PRO A 272 24.64 -13.35 6.82
CA PRO A 272 24.28 -14.77 6.79
C PRO A 272 25.49 -15.70 6.58
N LEU A 273 25.33 -16.96 7.01
CA LEU A 273 26.36 -18.02 6.91
C LEU A 273 26.56 -18.59 5.51
N TRP A 274 25.96 -18.02 4.48
CA TRP A 274 26.12 -18.46 3.09
C TRP A 274 26.76 -17.35 2.24
N ALA A 275 27.40 -17.71 1.14
CA ALA A 275 28.09 -16.74 0.29
C ALA A 275 27.08 -15.85 -0.46
N GLY A 276 27.33 -14.53 -0.54
CA GLY A 276 26.43 -13.59 -1.23
C GLY A 276 26.18 -13.96 -2.70
N ARG A 277 27.21 -14.43 -3.41
CA ARG A 277 27.10 -14.93 -4.80
C ARG A 277 26.14 -16.11 -4.94
N LEU A 278 26.11 -17.00 -3.95
CA LEU A 278 25.25 -18.17 -3.94
C LEU A 278 23.80 -17.75 -3.69
N GLY A 279 23.58 -16.85 -2.72
CA GLY A 279 22.27 -16.25 -2.45
C GLY A 279 21.71 -15.50 -3.67
N ALA A 280 22.54 -14.71 -4.35
CA ALA A 280 22.16 -14.03 -5.59
C ALA A 280 21.75 -15.04 -6.68
N GLY A 281 22.51 -16.12 -6.86
CA GLY A 281 22.16 -17.18 -7.82
C GLY A 281 20.83 -17.86 -7.50
N VAL A 282 20.53 -18.10 -6.22
CA VAL A 282 19.24 -18.64 -5.76
C VAL A 282 18.10 -17.65 -6.03
N LEU A 283 18.29 -16.37 -5.69
CA LEU A 283 17.29 -15.32 -5.90
C LEU A 283 16.93 -15.17 -7.38
N LEU A 284 17.94 -15.11 -8.26
CA LEU A 284 17.70 -14.96 -9.70
C LEU A 284 16.93 -16.15 -10.26
N ARG A 285 17.34 -17.39 -9.93
CA ARG A 285 16.70 -18.61 -10.44
C ARG A 285 15.30 -18.82 -9.86
N GLY A 286 15.17 -18.72 -8.55
CA GLY A 286 13.89 -18.88 -7.85
C GLY A 286 12.91 -17.78 -8.21
N GLY A 287 13.39 -16.53 -8.25
CA GLY A 287 12.60 -15.37 -8.67
C GLY A 287 12.14 -15.47 -10.11
N ALA A 288 12.97 -15.93 -11.05
CA ALA A 288 12.56 -16.13 -12.44
C ALA A 288 11.44 -17.17 -12.58
N VAL A 289 11.56 -18.31 -11.90
CA VAL A 289 10.48 -19.33 -11.88
C VAL A 289 9.23 -18.75 -11.23
N GLY A 290 9.37 -18.06 -10.11
CA GLY A 290 8.26 -17.42 -9.43
C GLY A 290 7.55 -16.38 -10.29
N ALA A 291 8.29 -15.53 -11.01
CA ALA A 291 7.73 -14.54 -11.92
C ALA A 291 6.94 -15.19 -13.07
N LEU A 292 7.46 -16.28 -13.66
CA LEU A 292 6.73 -17.04 -14.68
C LEU A 292 5.45 -17.67 -14.12
N LEU A 293 5.50 -18.21 -12.89
CA LEU A 293 4.31 -18.74 -12.21
C LEU A 293 3.29 -17.64 -11.90
N THR A 294 3.73 -16.47 -11.44
CA THR A 294 2.84 -15.32 -11.20
C THR A 294 2.13 -14.92 -12.49
N VAL A 295 2.84 -14.79 -13.62
CA VAL A 295 2.21 -14.49 -14.92
C VAL A 295 1.21 -15.59 -15.32
N ALA A 296 1.54 -16.87 -15.12
CA ALA A 296 0.62 -17.97 -15.40
C ALA A 296 -0.63 -17.92 -14.50
N PHE A 297 -0.48 -17.59 -13.22
CA PHE A 297 -1.60 -17.42 -12.30
C PHE A 297 -2.45 -16.20 -12.65
N LEU A 298 -1.86 -15.08 -13.07
CA LEU A 298 -2.63 -13.92 -13.52
C LEU A 298 -3.54 -14.28 -14.72
N TYR A 299 -3.05 -15.12 -15.63
CA TYR A 299 -3.84 -15.59 -16.76
C TYR A 299 -4.99 -16.54 -16.35
N VAL A 300 -4.73 -17.49 -15.44
CA VAL A 300 -5.71 -18.51 -15.04
C VAL A 300 -6.68 -18.03 -13.95
N ALA A 301 -6.24 -17.13 -13.06
CA ALA A 301 -7.05 -16.65 -11.94
C ALA A 301 -8.23 -15.76 -12.37
N GLY A 302 -8.19 -15.19 -13.59
CA GLY A 302 -9.34 -14.51 -14.18
C GLY A 302 -10.56 -15.42 -14.29
N ASP A 303 -10.36 -16.71 -14.56
CA ASP A 303 -11.44 -17.69 -14.70
C ASP A 303 -11.83 -18.34 -13.36
N TYR A 304 -10.94 -18.32 -12.37
CA TYR A 304 -11.13 -18.98 -11.07
C TYR A 304 -10.62 -18.13 -9.91
N PRO A 305 -11.45 -17.23 -9.34
CA PRO A 305 -11.04 -16.35 -8.25
C PRO A 305 -10.53 -17.07 -7.01
N SER A 306 -10.99 -18.30 -6.76
CA SER A 306 -10.52 -19.14 -5.65
C SER A 306 -9.06 -19.56 -5.77
N LEU A 307 -8.47 -19.53 -6.97
CA LEU A 307 -7.05 -19.83 -7.18
C LEU A 307 -6.12 -18.68 -6.74
N ARG A 308 -6.65 -17.47 -6.55
CA ARG A 308 -5.85 -16.32 -6.07
C ARG A 308 -5.19 -16.61 -4.72
N VAL A 309 -5.90 -17.28 -3.81
CA VAL A 309 -5.39 -17.60 -2.47
C VAL A 309 -4.13 -18.46 -2.48
N VAL A 310 -3.94 -19.28 -3.52
CA VAL A 310 -2.77 -20.16 -3.66
C VAL A 310 -1.70 -19.59 -4.58
N ALA A 311 -2.00 -18.54 -5.34
CA ALA A 311 -1.08 -17.95 -6.32
C ALA A 311 0.21 -17.44 -5.65
N VAL A 312 0.09 -16.61 -4.61
CA VAL A 312 1.24 -16.04 -3.88
C VAL A 312 2.10 -17.14 -3.22
N PRO A 313 1.54 -18.11 -2.48
CA PRO A 313 2.33 -19.23 -1.99
C PRO A 313 3.05 -20.00 -3.10
N LEU A 314 2.31 -20.43 -4.15
CA LEU A 314 2.85 -21.30 -5.19
C LEU A 314 3.92 -20.61 -6.05
N SER A 315 3.81 -19.30 -6.29
CA SER A 315 4.84 -18.55 -7.01
C SER A 315 6.13 -18.38 -6.18
N ASN A 316 6.04 -18.35 -4.84
CA ASN A 316 7.20 -18.17 -3.96
C ASN A 316 7.86 -19.49 -3.51
N LEU A 317 7.14 -20.62 -3.55
CA LEU A 317 7.68 -21.92 -3.15
C LEU A 317 8.98 -22.33 -3.87
N PRO A 318 9.16 -22.13 -5.20
CA PRO A 318 10.42 -22.46 -5.88
C PRO A 318 11.63 -21.71 -5.30
N LEU A 319 11.46 -20.42 -5.00
CA LEU A 319 12.50 -19.60 -4.38
C LEU A 319 12.88 -20.13 -3.00
N LEU A 320 11.88 -20.41 -2.16
CA LEU A 320 12.12 -20.95 -0.82
C LEU A 320 12.73 -22.35 -0.87
N ALA A 321 12.30 -23.22 -1.78
CA ALA A 321 12.88 -24.54 -1.97
C ALA A 321 14.38 -24.44 -2.31
N LEU A 322 14.74 -23.60 -3.28
CA LEU A 322 16.14 -23.38 -3.65
C LEU A 322 16.94 -22.77 -2.49
N ALA A 323 16.37 -21.82 -1.75
CA ALA A 323 16.99 -21.24 -0.57
C ALA A 323 17.27 -22.30 0.51
N TYR A 324 16.30 -23.18 0.79
CA TYR A 324 16.50 -24.26 1.75
C TYR A 324 17.61 -25.21 1.32
N TYR A 325 17.54 -25.73 0.09
CA TYR A 325 18.47 -26.76 -0.38
C TYR A 325 19.90 -26.25 -0.57
N HIS A 326 20.07 -25.01 -1.04
CA HIS A 326 21.39 -24.49 -1.41
C HIS A 326 21.97 -23.49 -0.42
N LEU A 327 21.16 -22.83 0.42
CA LEU A 327 21.67 -21.84 1.39
C LEU A 327 21.63 -22.37 2.82
N LEU A 328 20.49 -22.90 3.27
CA LEU A 328 20.29 -23.26 4.69
C LEU A 328 20.80 -24.67 5.01
N ARG A 329 20.39 -25.68 4.24
CA ARG A 329 20.74 -27.09 4.46
C ARG A 329 22.27 -27.34 4.49
N PRO A 330 23.09 -26.77 3.57
CA PRO A 330 24.54 -26.96 3.61
C PRO A 330 25.20 -26.36 4.86
N GLN A 331 24.59 -25.32 5.43
CA GLN A 331 25.02 -24.70 6.69
C GLN A 331 24.38 -25.36 7.93
N ARG A 332 23.70 -26.52 7.75
CA ARG A 332 22.95 -27.23 8.80
C ARG A 332 21.91 -26.35 9.50
N GLN A 333 21.37 -25.37 8.78
CA GLN A 333 20.31 -24.49 9.24
C GLN A 333 18.96 -24.90 8.66
N THR A 334 17.90 -24.50 9.36
CA THR A 334 16.51 -24.55 8.89
C THR A 334 16.01 -23.11 8.74
N PHE A 335 14.85 -22.89 8.11
CA PHE A 335 14.21 -21.57 8.08
C PHE A 335 14.04 -20.98 9.49
N TRP A 336 13.66 -21.84 10.44
CA TRP A 336 13.45 -21.47 11.84
C TRP A 336 14.68 -20.87 12.52
N ARG A 337 15.88 -21.41 12.26
CA ARG A 337 17.13 -20.88 12.81
C ARG A 337 17.75 -19.81 11.92
N GLY A 338 17.85 -20.07 10.61
CA GLY A 338 18.53 -19.19 9.66
C GLY A 338 17.89 -17.80 9.54
N PHE A 339 16.57 -17.72 9.65
CA PHE A 339 15.83 -16.46 9.65
C PHE A 339 15.30 -16.05 11.04
N GLY A 340 15.68 -16.79 12.08
CA GLY A 340 15.31 -16.48 13.46
C GLY A 340 13.81 -16.55 13.73
N LEU A 341 13.08 -17.44 13.06
CA LEU A 341 11.65 -17.66 13.29
C LEU A 341 11.38 -18.50 14.56
N ARG A 342 12.39 -19.18 15.10
CA ARG A 342 12.27 -19.88 16.38
C ARG A 342 12.38 -18.86 17.52
N ILE A 343 11.26 -18.58 18.17
CA ILE A 343 11.18 -17.72 19.36
C ILE A 343 11.04 -18.59 20.61
N GLU A 344 11.85 -18.30 21.62
CA GLU A 344 11.72 -18.95 22.93
C GLU A 344 10.61 -18.24 23.74
N PRO A 345 9.78 -18.96 24.50
CA PRO A 345 8.67 -18.35 25.25
C PRO A 345 9.07 -17.16 26.13
N ARG A 346 10.28 -17.20 26.71
CA ARG A 346 10.83 -16.10 27.52
C ARG A 346 11.04 -14.78 26.76
N HIS A 347 11.15 -14.81 25.44
CA HIS A 347 11.35 -13.62 24.60
C HIS A 347 10.04 -13.11 23.97
N LEU A 348 8.88 -13.71 24.25
CA LEU A 348 7.60 -13.27 23.68
C LEU A 348 7.25 -11.81 24.07
N GLY A 349 7.54 -11.39 25.30
CA GLY A 349 7.34 -10.00 25.71
C GLY A 349 8.24 -9.03 24.94
N GLN A 350 9.49 -9.41 24.67
CA GLN A 350 10.42 -8.61 23.87
C GLN A 350 9.99 -8.54 22.40
N LEU A 351 9.45 -9.64 21.86
CA LEU A 351 8.86 -9.66 20.53
C LEU A 351 7.69 -8.67 20.44
N GLY A 352 6.77 -8.69 21.40
CA GLY A 352 5.65 -7.75 21.44
C GLY A 352 6.10 -6.28 21.48
N LEU A 353 7.10 -5.96 22.31
CA LEU A 353 7.68 -4.62 22.37
C LEU A 353 8.37 -4.23 21.05
N ALA A 354 9.09 -5.16 20.42
CA ALA A 354 9.73 -4.92 19.14
C ALA A 354 8.71 -4.66 18.02
N VAL A 355 7.62 -5.44 17.97
CA VAL A 355 6.50 -5.23 17.04
C VAL A 355 5.87 -3.86 17.26
N LEU A 356 5.55 -3.49 18.51
CA LEU A 356 4.98 -2.16 18.82
C LEU A 356 5.88 -1.01 18.37
N ALA A 357 7.19 -1.14 18.60
CA ALA A 357 8.16 -0.13 18.15
C ALA A 357 8.26 -0.06 16.62
N VAL A 358 8.21 -1.19 15.92
CA VAL A 358 8.22 -1.26 14.45
C VAL A 358 6.96 -0.65 13.86
N VAL A 359 5.78 -1.00 14.37
CA VAL A 359 4.50 -0.43 13.94
C VAL A 359 4.48 1.08 14.16
N ALA A 360 4.88 1.56 15.33
CA ALA A 360 4.94 3.00 15.59
C ALA A 360 5.96 3.72 14.70
N ALA A 361 7.13 3.13 14.41
CA ALA A 361 8.08 3.72 13.48
C ALA A 361 7.50 3.83 12.05
N GLY A 362 6.71 2.83 11.63
CA GLY A 362 5.97 2.85 10.37
C GLY A 362 4.98 4.00 10.34
N LEU A 363 4.02 4.00 11.26
CA LEU A 363 2.95 5.01 11.35
C LEU A 363 3.51 6.44 11.48
N VAL A 364 4.54 6.65 12.31
CA VAL A 364 5.17 7.97 12.45
C VAL A 364 5.83 8.41 11.15
N GLY A 365 6.49 7.51 10.43
CA GLY A 365 7.11 7.88 9.17
C GLY A 365 6.11 8.12 8.04
N GLU A 366 5.01 7.35 7.98
CA GLU A 366 3.89 7.62 7.06
C GLU A 366 3.26 8.99 7.37
N TRP A 367 3.03 9.28 8.65
CA TRP A 367 2.55 10.59 9.10
C TRP A 367 3.49 11.73 8.69
N VAL A 368 4.80 11.60 8.95
CA VAL A 368 5.80 12.61 8.54
C VAL A 368 5.82 12.77 7.02
N LEU A 369 5.78 11.66 6.28
CA LEU A 369 5.80 11.67 4.82
C LEU A 369 4.56 12.40 4.27
N GLY A 370 3.38 12.16 4.83
CA GLY A 370 2.14 12.87 4.49
C GLY A 370 2.28 14.39 4.69
N ARG A 371 2.81 14.82 5.84
CA ARG A 371 3.03 16.26 6.14
C ARG A 371 4.04 16.94 5.21
N ILE A 372 4.99 16.19 4.67
CA ILE A 372 5.95 16.71 3.68
C ILE A 372 5.33 16.74 2.28
N ALA A 373 4.53 15.73 1.93
CA ALA A 373 4.00 15.53 0.60
C ALA A 373 2.82 16.46 0.25
N GLU A 374 1.99 16.76 1.25
CA GLU A 374 0.81 17.62 1.16
C GLU A 374 1.10 19.02 0.57
N PRO A 375 2.04 19.83 1.10
CA PRO A 375 2.34 21.15 0.51
C PRO A 375 3.02 21.07 -0.86
N LEU A 376 3.48 19.88 -1.28
CA LEU A 376 4.10 19.65 -2.58
C LEU A 376 3.10 19.11 -3.62
N ASN A 377 1.82 18.95 -3.25
CA ASN A 377 0.80 18.28 -4.07
C ASN A 377 1.24 16.88 -4.55
N LEU A 378 2.04 16.18 -3.75
CA LEU A 378 2.48 14.81 -4.03
C LEU A 378 1.51 13.82 -3.39
N ILE A 379 0.36 13.60 -4.03
CA ILE A 379 -0.70 12.76 -3.49
C ILE A 379 -0.76 11.43 -4.24
N SER A 380 -1.12 10.36 -3.55
CA SER A 380 -1.36 9.05 -4.17
C SER A 380 -2.58 9.15 -5.06
N HIS A 381 -2.50 8.57 -6.26
CA HIS A 381 -3.67 8.45 -7.11
C HIS A 381 -4.66 7.44 -6.50
N TRP A 382 -5.95 7.68 -6.67
CA TRP A 382 -6.99 6.88 -6.02
C TRP A 382 -6.96 5.39 -6.40
N THR A 383 -6.57 5.09 -7.64
CA THR A 383 -6.40 3.72 -8.15
C THR A 383 -5.28 2.94 -7.46
N GLU A 384 -4.37 3.61 -6.72
CA GLU A 384 -3.26 2.95 -6.03
C GLU A 384 -3.68 2.34 -4.69
N TRP A 385 -4.80 2.79 -4.11
CA TRP A 385 -5.28 2.35 -2.80
C TRP A 385 -6.73 1.84 -2.80
N PHE A 386 -7.52 2.10 -3.85
CA PHE A 386 -8.85 1.53 -4.01
C PHE A 386 -8.78 0.03 -4.38
N ASP A 387 -9.58 -0.79 -3.70
CA ASP A 387 -9.72 -2.22 -3.99
C ASP A 387 -11.19 -2.64 -3.96
N ALA A 388 -11.72 -3.10 -5.10
CA ALA A 388 -13.12 -3.47 -5.24
C ALA A 388 -13.53 -4.67 -4.37
N ASP A 389 -12.63 -5.60 -4.07
CA ASP A 389 -12.92 -6.76 -3.24
C ASP A 389 -13.11 -6.35 -1.78
N LEU A 390 -12.31 -5.38 -1.30
CA LEU A 390 -12.49 -4.80 0.03
C LEU A 390 -13.81 -4.02 0.15
N VAL A 391 -14.22 -3.29 -0.90
CA VAL A 391 -15.40 -2.43 -0.84
C VAL A 391 -16.70 -3.19 -1.13
N TRP A 392 -16.73 -4.03 -2.16
CA TRP A 392 -17.95 -4.69 -2.66
C TRP A 392 -17.87 -6.21 -2.70
N GLY A 393 -16.68 -6.79 -2.47
CA GLY A 393 -16.49 -8.24 -2.51
C GLY A 393 -17.43 -8.98 -1.55
N SER A 394 -17.91 -10.15 -2.00
CA SER A 394 -18.67 -11.08 -1.15
C SER A 394 -17.81 -11.56 0.03
N SER A 395 -18.41 -12.08 1.10
CA SER A 395 -17.66 -12.52 2.29
C SER A 395 -16.52 -13.51 1.96
N PRO A 396 -16.67 -14.49 1.04
CA PRO A 396 -15.56 -15.33 0.61
C PRO A 396 -14.44 -14.56 -0.11
N THR A 397 -14.78 -13.66 -1.03
CA THR A 397 -13.80 -12.84 -1.77
C THR A 397 -13.02 -11.93 -0.83
N LEU A 398 -13.72 -11.30 0.11
CA LEU A 398 -13.12 -10.47 1.15
C LEU A 398 -12.15 -11.29 2.01
N MET A 399 -12.55 -12.49 2.44
CA MET A 399 -11.68 -13.39 3.23
C MET A 399 -10.43 -13.76 2.45
N VAL A 400 -10.54 -14.08 1.16
CA VAL A 400 -9.40 -14.40 0.30
C VAL A 400 -8.45 -13.21 0.20
N SER A 401 -8.98 -12.02 -0.05
CA SER A 401 -8.17 -10.78 -0.17
C SER A 401 -7.46 -10.44 1.14
N LEU A 402 -8.15 -10.57 2.29
CA LEU A 402 -7.54 -10.38 3.60
C LEU A 402 -6.44 -11.41 3.89
N MET A 403 -6.62 -12.68 3.53
CA MET A 403 -5.57 -13.69 3.68
C MET A 403 -4.37 -13.40 2.79
N GLU A 404 -4.60 -12.93 1.57
CA GLU A 404 -3.55 -12.52 0.65
C GLU A 404 -2.74 -11.33 1.22
N TYR A 405 -3.41 -10.22 1.53
CA TYR A 405 -2.78 -8.96 1.92
C TYR A 405 -2.19 -8.98 3.33
N VAL A 406 -2.85 -9.64 4.28
CA VAL A 406 -2.47 -9.58 5.71
C VAL A 406 -1.60 -10.75 6.13
N PHE A 407 -1.66 -11.89 5.44
CA PHE A 407 -0.92 -13.09 5.83
C PHE A 407 0.09 -13.53 4.79
N PHE A 408 -0.35 -13.90 3.58
CA PHE A 408 0.55 -14.51 2.60
C PHE A 408 1.59 -13.51 2.08
N ALA A 409 1.18 -12.33 1.64
CA ALA A 409 2.11 -11.32 1.14
C ALA A 409 3.18 -10.96 2.20
N PRO A 410 2.85 -10.58 3.45
CA PRO A 410 3.86 -10.28 4.46
C PRO A 410 4.81 -11.44 4.75
N VAL A 411 4.31 -12.67 4.81
CA VAL A 411 5.17 -13.84 5.08
C VAL A 411 6.17 -14.07 3.96
N PHE A 412 5.69 -14.15 2.70
CA PHE A 412 6.56 -14.49 1.58
C PHE A 412 7.49 -13.34 1.19
N GLU A 413 7.01 -12.11 1.26
CA GLU A 413 7.82 -10.93 0.98
C GLU A 413 8.91 -10.72 2.02
N GLU A 414 8.63 -10.91 3.32
CA GLU A 414 9.69 -10.81 4.33
C GLU A 414 10.76 -11.90 4.18
N LEU A 415 10.34 -13.13 3.83
CA LEU A 415 11.29 -14.22 3.55
C LEU A 415 12.17 -13.91 2.33
N ALA A 416 11.59 -13.39 1.25
CA ALA A 416 12.31 -13.09 0.01
C ALA A 416 13.19 -11.83 0.16
N PHE A 417 12.63 -10.72 0.63
CA PHE A 417 13.33 -9.45 0.67
C PHE A 417 14.23 -9.31 1.90
N ARG A 418 13.76 -9.63 3.12
CA ARG A 418 14.56 -9.45 4.34
C ARG A 418 15.40 -10.70 4.65
N GLY A 419 14.84 -11.88 4.46
CA GLY A 419 15.54 -13.15 4.66
C GLY A 419 16.66 -13.39 3.63
N LEU A 420 16.38 -13.16 2.34
CA LEU A 420 17.32 -13.49 1.25
C LEU A 420 18.01 -12.26 0.65
N LEU A 421 17.26 -11.31 0.07
CA LEU A 421 17.85 -10.18 -0.67
C LEU A 421 18.71 -9.27 0.21
N PHE A 422 18.17 -8.83 1.36
CA PHE A 422 18.92 -8.10 2.36
C PHE A 422 20.13 -8.91 2.84
N GLY A 423 19.97 -10.21 3.10
CA GLY A 423 21.08 -11.11 3.46
C GLY A 423 22.21 -11.11 2.41
N VAL A 424 21.88 -11.14 1.12
CA VAL A 424 22.85 -11.03 0.01
C VAL A 424 23.60 -9.70 0.08
N PHE A 425 22.89 -8.58 0.22
CA PHE A 425 23.53 -7.27 0.32
C PHE A 425 24.37 -7.12 1.59
N ARG A 426 23.93 -7.65 2.73
CA ARG A 426 24.68 -7.62 4.00
C ARG A 426 26.01 -8.36 3.95
N ARG A 427 26.20 -9.29 3.00
CA ARG A 427 27.52 -9.94 2.77
C ARG A 427 28.53 -9.02 2.10
N ARG A 428 28.08 -7.95 1.44
CA ARG A 428 28.94 -7.02 0.69
C ARG A 428 28.98 -5.62 1.30
N PHE A 429 27.89 -5.20 1.93
CA PHE A 429 27.67 -3.85 2.42
C PHE A 429 27.33 -3.83 3.92
N GLN A 430 27.56 -2.69 4.54
CA GLN A 430 27.11 -2.43 5.91
C GLN A 430 25.57 -2.37 5.97
N TRP A 431 25.02 -2.49 7.18
CA TRP A 431 23.59 -2.66 7.39
C TRP A 431 22.73 -1.58 6.72
N GLY A 432 23.12 -0.31 6.82
CA GLY A 432 22.35 0.81 6.27
C GLY A 432 22.22 0.74 4.75
N VAL A 433 23.35 0.58 4.05
CA VAL A 433 23.35 0.46 2.58
C VAL A 433 22.59 -0.79 2.12
N ALA A 434 22.77 -1.92 2.81
CA ALA A 434 22.05 -3.13 2.48
C ALA A 434 20.53 -3.00 2.68
N ALA A 435 20.10 -2.31 3.75
CA ALA A 435 18.69 -2.03 4.03
C ALA A 435 18.10 -1.13 2.93
N MET A 436 18.79 -0.03 2.58
CA MET A 436 18.34 0.89 1.53
C MET A 436 18.21 0.18 0.17
N LEU A 437 19.20 -0.62 -0.23
CA LEU A 437 19.14 -1.34 -1.52
C LEU A 437 18.01 -2.38 -1.54
N SER A 438 17.83 -3.13 -0.45
CA SER A 438 16.73 -4.09 -0.35
C SER A 438 15.36 -3.41 -0.35
N ALA A 439 15.22 -2.31 0.39
CA ALA A 439 14.00 -1.52 0.46
C ALA A 439 13.66 -0.84 -0.87
N ALA A 440 14.66 -0.34 -1.59
CA ALA A 440 14.46 0.26 -2.90
C ALA A 440 13.94 -0.76 -3.91
N LEU A 441 14.54 -1.95 -3.97
CA LEU A 441 14.05 -3.02 -4.85
C LEU A 441 12.66 -3.52 -4.46
N PHE A 442 12.36 -3.56 -3.15
CA PHE A 442 11.03 -3.88 -2.64
C PHE A 442 9.99 -2.86 -3.09
N ALA A 443 10.24 -1.56 -2.87
CA ALA A 443 9.35 -0.47 -3.28
C ALA A 443 9.17 -0.40 -4.80
N LEU A 444 10.24 -0.62 -5.57
CA LEU A 444 10.17 -0.60 -7.03
C LEU A 444 9.29 -1.74 -7.58
N ALA A 445 9.27 -2.89 -6.91
CA ALA A 445 8.44 -4.02 -7.30
C ALA A 445 6.93 -3.78 -7.11
N HIS A 446 6.53 -2.78 -6.32
CA HIS A 446 5.12 -2.43 -6.11
C HIS A 446 4.54 -1.54 -7.23
N GLY A 447 5.40 -0.83 -7.99
CA GLY A 447 4.95 -0.03 -9.14
C GLY A 447 4.07 1.19 -8.80
N TYR A 448 4.12 1.66 -7.55
CA TYR A 448 3.38 2.85 -7.11
C TYR A 448 3.97 4.16 -7.65
N GLY A 449 3.19 5.24 -7.55
CA GLY A 449 3.68 6.61 -7.76
C GLY A 449 4.75 7.00 -6.74
N LEU A 450 5.31 8.20 -6.89
CA LEU A 450 6.44 8.65 -6.07
C LEU A 450 6.17 8.55 -4.56
N ILE A 451 4.99 8.98 -4.11
CA ILE A 451 4.63 8.97 -2.69
C ILE A 451 4.43 7.55 -2.15
N GLY A 452 3.75 6.67 -2.90
CA GLY A 452 3.60 5.27 -2.55
C GLY A 452 4.94 4.54 -2.53
N PHE A 453 5.84 4.82 -3.48
CA PHE A 453 7.21 4.33 -3.48
C PHE A 453 7.95 4.73 -2.20
N LEU A 454 7.88 6.00 -1.80
CA LEU A 454 8.56 6.50 -0.59
C LEU A 454 8.00 5.85 0.68
N SER A 455 6.69 5.62 0.74
CA SER A 455 6.04 4.93 1.85
C SER A 455 6.53 3.47 1.97
N VAL A 456 6.44 2.70 0.87
CA VAL A 456 6.91 1.30 0.85
C VAL A 456 8.41 1.20 1.11
N PHE A 457 9.20 2.14 0.59
CA PHE A 457 10.63 2.21 0.83
C PHE A 457 10.94 2.42 2.32
N TRP A 458 10.24 3.35 2.97
CA TRP A 458 10.39 3.62 4.40
C TRP A 458 10.09 2.38 5.26
N SER A 459 8.95 1.74 5.01
CA SER A 459 8.57 0.47 5.63
C SER A 459 9.60 -0.64 5.37
N GLY A 460 10.13 -0.68 4.14
CA GLY A 460 11.32 -1.40 3.71
C GLY A 460 12.49 -1.33 4.67
N VAL A 461 12.93 -0.11 4.94
CA VAL A 461 14.08 0.19 5.80
C VAL A 461 13.80 -0.20 7.25
N ILE A 462 12.60 0.06 7.77
CA ILE A 462 12.24 -0.28 9.15
C ILE A 462 12.26 -1.78 9.36
N TRP A 463 11.66 -2.58 8.48
CA TRP A 463 11.60 -4.03 8.68
C TRP A 463 13.00 -4.66 8.54
N ALA A 464 13.86 -4.14 7.65
CA ALA A 464 15.27 -4.52 7.59
C ALA A 464 16.03 -4.16 8.87
N TRP A 465 15.81 -2.96 9.42
CA TRP A 465 16.36 -2.55 10.71
C TRP A 465 15.88 -3.45 11.85
N ALA A 466 14.59 -3.80 11.88
CA ALA A 466 14.02 -4.70 12.87
C ALA A 466 14.69 -6.08 12.81
N TYR A 467 14.88 -6.63 11.60
CA TYR A 467 15.56 -7.90 11.43
C TYR A 467 17.02 -7.84 11.89
N GLU A 468 17.74 -6.78 11.52
CA GLU A 468 19.12 -6.53 11.92
C GLU A 468 19.29 -6.47 13.44
N ARG A 469 18.37 -5.79 14.14
CA ARG A 469 18.46 -5.58 15.59
C ARG A 469 17.97 -6.76 16.41
N THR A 470 16.94 -7.46 15.94
CA THR A 470 16.28 -8.51 16.71
C THR A 470 16.79 -9.91 16.36
N GLY A 471 17.45 -10.08 15.20
CA GLY A 471 17.85 -11.38 14.69
C GLY A 471 16.66 -12.28 14.35
N SER A 472 15.48 -11.71 14.10
CA SER A 472 14.25 -12.42 13.75
C SER A 472 13.47 -11.67 12.68
N LEU A 473 12.87 -12.39 11.73
CA LEU A 473 11.93 -11.78 10.78
C LEU A 473 10.55 -11.48 11.40
N TRP A 474 10.20 -12.06 12.55
CA TRP A 474 8.86 -11.90 13.14
C TRP A 474 8.45 -10.45 13.41
N PRO A 475 9.30 -9.56 13.98
CA PRO A 475 8.91 -8.17 14.19
C PRO A 475 8.54 -7.44 12.89
N GLY A 476 9.33 -7.62 11.82
CA GLY A 476 9.06 -7.06 10.50
C GLY A 476 7.80 -7.67 9.88
N MET A 477 7.68 -9.00 9.91
CA MET A 477 6.54 -9.74 9.34
C MET A 477 5.20 -9.42 10.01
N ILE A 478 5.18 -9.34 11.33
CA ILE A 478 3.97 -8.95 12.08
C ILE A 478 3.70 -7.46 11.88
N GLY A 479 4.73 -6.60 11.90
CA GLY A 479 4.57 -5.17 11.64
C GLY A 479 4.00 -4.89 10.24
N HIS A 480 4.49 -5.61 9.22
CA HIS A 480 3.98 -5.56 7.85
C HIS A 480 2.53 -6.04 7.77
N ALA A 481 2.21 -7.18 8.37
CA ALA A 481 0.83 -7.68 8.45
C ALA A 481 -0.13 -6.68 9.13
N ILE A 482 0.30 -6.06 10.23
CA ILE A 482 -0.48 -5.03 10.92
C ILE A 482 -0.66 -3.80 10.02
N ASN A 483 0.38 -3.36 9.31
CA ASN A 483 0.29 -2.23 8.39
C ASN A 483 -0.77 -2.48 7.30
N ASN A 484 -0.69 -3.64 6.65
CA ASN A 484 -1.63 -4.02 5.60
C ASN A 484 -3.04 -4.16 6.15
N LEU A 485 -3.19 -4.70 7.36
CA LEU A 485 -4.49 -4.78 8.03
C LEU A 485 -5.08 -3.40 8.32
N LEU A 486 -4.28 -2.46 8.85
CA LEU A 486 -4.73 -1.10 9.12
C LEU A 486 -5.19 -0.40 7.82
N VAL A 487 -4.44 -0.55 6.73
CA VAL A 487 -4.83 -0.05 5.40
C VAL A 487 -6.15 -0.68 4.96
N CYS A 488 -6.28 -2.01 4.97
CA CYS A 488 -7.53 -2.69 4.58
C CYS A 488 -8.72 -2.20 5.41
N LEU A 489 -8.54 -2.10 6.73
CA LEU A 489 -9.56 -1.65 7.65
C LEU A 489 -9.95 -0.19 7.42
N SER A 490 -8.99 0.69 7.09
CA SER A 490 -9.26 2.09 6.77
C SER A 490 -10.12 2.24 5.51
N VAL A 491 -9.79 1.49 4.44
CA VAL A 491 -10.55 1.44 3.19
C VAL A 491 -11.96 0.92 3.45
N MET A 492 -12.09 -0.17 4.21
CA MET A 492 -13.40 -0.71 4.57
C MET A 492 -14.21 0.24 5.45
N ALA A 493 -13.59 0.93 6.39
CA ALA A 493 -14.28 1.87 7.27
C ALA A 493 -14.87 3.05 6.50
N LEU A 494 -14.11 3.56 5.52
CA LEU A 494 -14.49 4.68 4.66
C LEU A 494 -15.52 4.27 3.60
N LEU A 495 -15.28 3.16 2.90
CA LEU A 495 -15.99 2.82 1.68
C LEU A 495 -17.00 1.68 1.83
N ARG A 496 -16.81 0.74 2.76
CA ARG A 496 -17.72 -0.41 2.89
C ARG A 496 -18.92 -0.04 3.78
N ALA A 497 -20.13 -0.21 3.25
CA ALA A 497 -21.39 0.10 3.95
C ALA A 497 -21.66 -0.91 5.07
#